data_AF-A0ABD5G737-F1
#
_entry.id   AF-A0ABD5G737-F1
#
_cell.length_a   1.000
_cell.length_b   1.000
_cell.length_c   1.000
_cell.angle_alpha   90.00
_cell.angle_beta   90.00
_cell.angle_gamma   90.00
#
_symmetry.space_group_name_H-M   'P 1'
#
loop_
_entity.id
_entity.type
_entity.pdbx_description
1 polymer ?
#
loop_
_entity_poly.entity_id
_entity_poly.type
_entity_poly.pdbx_seq_one_letter_code
_entity_poly.pdbx_strand_id
1 'polypeptide(L)'
;MQAQAPEVSGTQATTADDRQTMATAVCTEPITINVRQSTGTYIARARGYKPTASCTSGAAQAAEALARKLGLAPDLLQEHPREGLDYGCSRFTHCGRKA
;
A
#
# COMPACT_ATOMS: atom_id res chain seq x y z
N MET A 1 -22.47 42.33 33.43
CA MET A 1 -21.55 42.82 32.37
C MET A 1 -20.14 42.51 32.88
N GLN A 2 -19.33 41.60 32.37
CA GLN A 2 -19.10 40.99 31.05
C GLN A 2 -18.76 39.49 31.32
N ALA A 3 -19.27 38.49 30.58
CA ALA A 3 -18.74 37.95 29.30
C ALA A 3 -17.22 37.69 29.34
N GLN A 4 -16.60 36.62 28.84
CA GLN A 4 -16.96 35.35 28.23
C GLN A 4 -15.62 34.61 27.98
N ALA A 5 -15.60 33.28 28.11
CA ALA A 5 -14.72 32.29 27.49
C ALA A 5 -13.16 32.35 27.62
N PRO A 6 -12.52 31.29 28.13
CA PRO A 6 -11.18 30.91 27.69
C PRO A 6 -11.25 30.30 26.28
N GLU A 7 -10.44 30.81 25.37
CA GLU A 7 -10.39 30.40 23.97
C GLU A 7 -9.70 29.03 23.84
N VAL A 8 -10.49 28.06 23.39
CA VAL A 8 -10.04 26.74 22.97
C VAL A 8 -9.34 26.85 21.63
N SER A 9 -8.00 26.85 21.61
CA SER A 9 -7.25 26.65 20.37
C SER A 9 -6.93 25.17 20.20
N GLY A 10 -7.90 24.45 19.63
CA GLY A 10 -7.69 23.11 19.11
C GLY A 10 -6.92 23.16 17.80
N THR A 11 -5.82 22.43 17.71
CA THR A 11 -5.34 21.90 16.44
C THR A 11 -5.10 20.41 16.62
N GLN A 12 -6.13 19.66 16.25
CA GLN A 12 -6.10 18.22 16.06
C GLN A 12 -5.14 17.94 14.89
N ALA A 13 -3.94 17.43 15.18
CA ALA A 13 -3.07 16.86 14.17
C ALA A 13 -3.06 15.33 14.34
N THR A 14 -3.95 14.71 13.57
CA THR A 14 -3.90 13.32 13.10
C THR A 14 -3.73 12.26 14.19
N THR A 15 -4.87 11.89 14.75
CA THR A 15 -5.18 10.50 15.10
C THR A 15 -4.79 9.61 13.92
N ALA A 16 -3.64 8.94 14.02
CA ALA A 16 -3.23 7.90 13.10
C ALA A 16 -4.20 6.71 13.28
N ASP A 17 -5.31 6.79 12.55
CA ASP A 17 -5.89 5.69 11.78
C ASP A 17 -6.22 4.39 12.54
N ASP A 18 -6.77 4.50 13.76
CA ASP A 18 -7.48 3.39 14.44
C ASP A 18 -8.94 3.29 13.96
N ARG A 19 -9.18 3.47 12.65
CA ARG A 19 -10.52 3.49 12.03
C ARG A 19 -10.61 2.82 10.67
N GLN A 20 -9.70 1.90 10.34
CA GLN A 20 -9.85 1.08 9.13
C GLN A 20 -10.92 -0.04 9.34
N THR A 21 -12.14 0.42 9.65
CA THR A 21 -13.39 -0.33 9.75
C THR A 21 -13.95 -0.51 8.34
N MET A 22 -13.88 -1.76 7.87
CA MET A 22 -14.80 -2.47 6.96
C MET A 22 -14.81 -2.13 5.46
N ALA A 23 -14.29 -3.06 4.65
CA ALA A 23 -15.09 -3.85 3.69
C ALA A 23 -14.24 -4.89 2.91
N THR A 24 -14.59 -6.16 3.10
CA THR A 24 -14.50 -7.29 2.15
C THR A 24 -13.14 -7.75 1.62
N ALA A 25 -12.30 -8.30 2.50
CA ALA A 25 -11.70 -9.61 2.28
C ALA A 25 -11.39 -10.21 3.64
N VAL A 26 -11.69 -11.49 3.84
CA VAL A 26 -11.19 -12.24 5.00
C VAL A 26 -9.67 -12.38 4.83
N CYS A 27 -8.94 -11.34 5.22
CA CYS A 27 -7.50 -11.27 5.06
C CYS A 27 -6.86 -12.05 6.21
N THR A 28 -6.44 -13.29 5.97
CA THR A 28 -5.67 -14.03 6.98
C THR A 28 -4.33 -13.34 7.24
N GLU A 29 -3.69 -12.73 6.22
CA GLU A 29 -2.45 -11.97 6.36
C GLU A 29 -2.34 -10.87 5.28
N PRO A 30 -2.31 -9.57 5.63
CA PRO A 30 -2.12 -8.50 4.65
C PRO A 30 -0.68 -8.51 4.12
N ILE A 31 -0.54 -8.83 2.82
CA ILE A 31 0.75 -8.88 2.13
C ILE A 31 1.04 -7.51 1.54
N THR A 32 2.10 -6.87 2.03
CA THR A 32 2.60 -5.62 1.44
C THR A 32 3.62 -5.95 0.35
N ILE A 33 3.34 -5.57 -0.88
CA ILE A 33 4.28 -5.60 -2.00
C ILE A 33 4.87 -4.21 -2.19
N ASN A 34 6.18 -4.09 -2.20
CA ASN A 34 6.87 -2.85 -2.48
C ASN A 34 7.57 -2.96 -3.83
N VAL A 35 7.29 -2.02 -4.72
CA VAL A 35 7.92 -1.96 -6.02
C VAL A 35 8.88 -0.78 -6.02
N ARG A 36 10.13 -1.05 -6.40
CA ARG A 36 11.14 -0.03 -6.62
C ARG A 36 11.57 -0.05 -8.07
N GLN A 37 11.71 1.11 -8.68
CA GLN A 37 12.36 1.23 -9.98
C GLN A 37 13.88 1.26 -9.79
N SER A 38 14.61 0.55 -10.62
CA SER A 38 16.06 0.48 -10.64
C SER A 38 16.50 0.35 -12.10
N THR A 39 17.24 1.33 -12.62
CA THR A 39 17.80 1.32 -13.98
C THR A 39 16.75 0.98 -15.06
N GLY A 40 15.56 1.59 -14.99
CA GLY A 40 14.46 1.34 -15.94
C GLY A 40 13.71 0.01 -15.76
N THR A 41 14.02 -0.77 -14.71
CA THR A 41 13.29 -1.99 -14.35
C THR A 41 12.59 -1.81 -13.01
N TYR A 42 11.33 -2.22 -12.92
CA TYR A 42 10.54 -2.25 -11.70
C TYR A 42 10.73 -3.58 -10.99
N ILE A 43 11.23 -3.55 -9.76
CA ILE A 43 11.46 -4.73 -8.92
C ILE A 43 10.42 -4.75 -7.80
N ALA A 44 9.48 -5.68 -7.88
CA ALA A 44 8.49 -5.99 -6.85
C ALA A 44 9.03 -6.99 -5.84
N ARG A 45 8.83 -6.68 -4.56
CA ARG A 45 9.17 -7.54 -3.42
C ARG A 45 8.02 -7.58 -2.43
N ALA A 46 7.64 -8.77 -1.99
CA ALA A 46 6.58 -8.97 -1.00
C ALA A 46 7.22 -9.06 0.39
N ARG A 47 6.68 -8.31 1.34
CA ARG A 47 7.14 -8.33 2.73
C ARG A 47 6.76 -9.68 3.34
N GLY A 48 7.74 -10.40 3.88
CA GLY A 48 7.55 -11.75 4.44
C GLY A 48 7.72 -12.89 3.43
N TYR A 49 7.95 -12.59 2.15
CA TYR A 49 8.10 -13.58 1.10
C TYR A 49 9.48 -13.48 0.45
N LYS A 50 10.13 -14.64 0.28
CA LYS A 50 11.40 -14.76 -0.44
C LYS A 50 11.33 -14.40 -1.93
N PRO A 51 10.26 -14.74 -2.69
CA PRO A 51 10.24 -14.44 -4.12
C PRO A 51 10.13 -12.93 -4.39
N THR A 52 10.80 -12.52 -5.46
CA THR A 52 10.70 -11.19 -6.05
C THR A 52 10.31 -11.32 -7.52
N ALA A 53 9.76 -10.25 -8.08
CA ALA A 53 9.48 -10.16 -9.51
C ALA A 53 10.06 -8.86 -10.05
N SER A 54 10.45 -8.87 -11.31
CA SER A 54 10.93 -7.69 -12.01
C SER A 54 10.25 -7.57 -13.35
N CYS A 55 9.81 -6.36 -13.70
CA CYS A 55 9.22 -6.05 -14.99
C CYS A 55 9.78 -4.71 -15.49
N THR A 56 9.96 -4.58 -16.79
CA THR A 56 10.31 -3.30 -17.43
C THR A 56 9.06 -2.50 -17.82
N SER A 57 7.90 -3.15 -17.90
CA SER A 57 6.65 -2.54 -18.36
C SER A 57 6.06 -1.50 -17.39
N GLY A 58 6.15 -1.73 -16.08
CA GLY A 58 5.50 -0.88 -15.09
C GLY A 58 5.53 -1.44 -13.68
N ALA A 59 5.23 -0.58 -12.70
CA ALA A 59 5.20 -0.96 -11.29
C ALA A 59 4.03 -1.92 -10.98
N ALA A 60 2.86 -1.64 -11.54
CA ALA A 60 1.68 -2.51 -11.43
C ALA A 60 1.99 -3.90 -11.99
N GLN A 61 2.57 -3.98 -13.19
CA GLN A 61 2.89 -5.26 -13.84
C GLN A 61 3.91 -6.08 -13.04
N ALA A 62 4.89 -5.41 -12.40
CA ALA A 62 5.82 -6.08 -11.50
C ALA A 62 5.10 -6.65 -10.26
N ALA A 63 4.17 -5.88 -9.67
CA ALA A 63 3.39 -6.32 -8.52
C ALA A 63 2.44 -7.48 -8.88
N GLU A 64 1.77 -7.41 -10.02
CA GLU A 64 0.91 -8.47 -10.56
C GLU A 64 1.72 -9.76 -10.82
N ALA A 65 2.89 -9.64 -11.46
CA ALA A 65 3.78 -10.77 -11.70
C ALA A 65 4.21 -11.43 -10.38
N LEU A 66 4.49 -10.63 -9.35
CA LEU A 66 4.82 -11.15 -8.03
C LEU A 66 3.62 -11.83 -7.36
N ALA A 67 2.44 -11.22 -7.42
CA ALA A 67 1.22 -11.80 -6.88
C ALA A 67 0.90 -13.14 -7.55
N ARG A 68 0.98 -13.21 -8.89
CA ARG A 68 0.81 -14.46 -9.63
C ARG A 68 1.82 -15.53 -9.22
N LYS A 69 3.09 -15.16 -9.00
CA LYS A 69 4.12 -16.09 -8.46
C LYS A 69 3.80 -16.59 -7.06
N LEU A 70 3.15 -15.75 -6.24
CA LEU A 70 2.71 -16.09 -4.89
C LEU A 70 1.36 -16.83 -4.87
N GLY A 71 0.70 -17.00 -6.02
CA GLY A 71 -0.65 -17.53 -6.12
C GLY A 71 -1.70 -16.60 -5.52
N LEU A 72 -1.47 -15.29 -5.56
CA LEU A 72 -2.37 -14.25 -5.07
C LEU A 72 -3.19 -13.67 -6.24
N ALA A 73 -4.40 -13.23 -5.95
CA ALA A 73 -5.25 -12.58 -6.95
C ALA A 73 -4.73 -11.17 -7.27
N PRO A 74 -4.27 -10.90 -8.50
CA PRO A 74 -3.84 -9.55 -8.89
C PRO A 74 -5.00 -8.54 -8.88
N ASP A 75 -6.25 -9.02 -8.93
CA ASP A 75 -7.46 -8.20 -8.87
C ASP A 75 -7.72 -7.59 -7.48
N LEU A 76 -7.23 -8.25 -6.42
CA LEU A 76 -7.40 -7.81 -5.02
C LEU A 76 -6.20 -6.97 -4.52
N LEU A 77 -5.40 -6.49 -5.47
CA LEU A 77 -4.11 -5.86 -5.23
C LEU A 77 -4.33 -4.34 -5.26
N GLN A 78 -4.36 -3.73 -4.08
CA GLN A 78 -4.56 -2.29 -3.94
C GLN A 78 -3.26 -1.55 -4.19
N GLU A 79 -3.22 -0.77 -5.26
CA GLU A 79 -2.10 0.14 -5.53
C GLU A 79 -2.22 1.40 -4.66
N HIS A 80 -1.14 1.71 -3.96
CA HIS A 80 -0.91 2.95 -3.26
C HIS A 80 0.24 3.69 -3.97
N PRO A 81 -0.08 4.58 -4.93
CA PRO A 81 0.93 5.46 -5.49
C PRO A 81 1.44 6.38 -4.37
N ARG A 82 2.76 6.44 -4.20
CA ARG A 82 3.35 7.40 -3.28
C ARG A 82 3.53 8.71 -4.02
N GLU A 83 2.58 9.63 -3.83
CA GLU A 83 2.75 11.00 -4.32
C GLU A 83 3.90 11.68 -3.57
N GLY A 84 4.81 12.30 -4.32
CA GLY A 84 5.89 13.13 -3.77
C GLY A 84 7.28 12.47 -3.64
N LEU A 85 7.46 11.22 -4.08
CA LEU A 85 8.79 10.63 -4.26
C LEU A 85 9.02 10.43 -5.76
N ASP A 86 10.14 10.96 -6.26
CA ASP A 86 10.61 10.83 -7.63
C ASP A 86 10.30 9.44 -8.20
N TYR A 87 9.67 9.44 -9.39
CA TYR A 87 9.36 8.30 -10.26
C TYR A 87 9.82 6.91 -9.75
N GLY A 88 8.84 6.03 -9.47
CA GLY A 88 9.10 4.58 -9.47
C GLY A 88 9.04 3.84 -8.13
N CYS A 89 8.50 4.45 -7.07
CA CYS A 89 8.22 3.75 -5.81
C CYS A 89 6.71 3.58 -5.58
N SER A 90 6.13 2.49 -6.10
CA SER A 90 4.72 2.14 -5.81
C SER A 90 4.64 1.11 -4.70
N ARG A 91 3.73 1.34 -3.74
CA ARG A 91 3.39 0.34 -2.73
C ARG A 91 2.09 -0.32 -3.15
N PHE A 92 2.02 -1.62 -2.92
CA PHE A 92 0.83 -2.40 -3.17
C PHE A 92 0.49 -3.19 -1.91
N THR A 93 -0.78 -3.33 -1.63
CA THR A 93 -1.30 -4.10 -0.49
C THR A 93 -2.28 -5.13 -1.01
N HIS A 94 -2.15 -6.35 -0.51
CA HIS A 94 -2.99 -7.46 -0.91
C HIS A 94 -3.50 -8.18 0.34
N CYS A 95 -4.76 -8.59 0.33
CA CYS A 95 -5.45 -9.24 1.45
C CYS A 95 -4.96 -10.66 1.77
N GLY A 96 -4.00 -11.19 1.02
CA GLY A 96 -3.51 -12.57 1.16
C GLY A 96 -4.46 -13.63 0.58
N ARG A 97 -5.57 -13.23 -0.05
CA ARG A 97 -6.48 -14.15 -0.73
C ARG A 97 -5.84 -14.78 -1.96
N LYS A 98 -5.60 -16.08 -1.88
CA LYS A 98 -5.01 -16.84 -2.98
C LYS A 98 -6.01 -16.97 -4.14
N ALA A 99 -5.51 -16.89 -5.37
CA ALA A 99 -6.26 -17.13 -6.61
C ALA A 99 -6.24 -18.63 -6.97
#